data_AF-A0A820L1L1-F1
#
_entry.id   AF-A0A820L1L1-F1
#
_cell.length_a   1.000
_cell.length_b   1.000
_cell.length_c   1.000
_cell.angle_alpha   90.00
_cell.angle_beta   90.00
_cell.angle_gamma   90.00
#
_symmetry.space_group_name_H-M   'P 1'
#
loop_
_entity.id
_entity.type
_entity.pdbx_description
1 polymer ?
#
loop_
_entity_poly.entity_id
_entity_poly.type
_entity_poly.pdbx_seq_one_letter_code
_entity_poly.pdbx_strand_id
1 'polypeptide(L)'
;MELISVGLNVLLRYWNKDFIDTFQSFDQLAFLHSLLYFIFIVIAIIIVSVYKNYLVQLLQLRWRRWLPNNFLSKYLSKHAYYHMSLLKNDNPDQRISMDINLYVENVYTLAIGLLNAFASLLSDVIVLWSLSGTLITNLIGRALFHLKYVQEHREANFRYGLVRFRDHTESVAFYRSESNEQKSLTSLFLEIMSNFHQIICRKFILN
;
A
#
# COMPACT_ATOMS: atom_id res chain seq x y z
N MET A 1 20.47 7.76 -6.15
CA MET A 1 20.49 7.52 -4.68
C MET A 1 19.08 7.54 -4.10
N GLU A 2 18.25 8.58 -4.32
CA GLU A 2 16.86 8.59 -3.81
C GLU A 2 16.06 7.34 -4.20
N LEU A 3 16.07 6.97 -5.48
CA LEU A 3 15.37 5.76 -5.96
C LEU A 3 15.87 4.48 -5.29
N ILE A 4 17.17 4.41 -4.98
CA ILE A 4 17.78 3.27 -4.27
C ILE A 4 17.31 3.27 -2.81
N SER A 5 17.30 4.42 -2.15
CA SER A 5 16.76 4.56 -0.78
C SER A 5 15.29 4.16 -0.72
N VAL A 6 14.47 4.61 -1.66
CA VAL A 6 13.06 4.21 -1.77
C VAL A 6 12.95 2.70 -2.00
N GLY A 7 13.70 2.15 -2.95
CA GLY A 7 13.77 0.71 -3.22
C GLY A 7 14.10 -0.13 -1.98
N LEU A 8 15.11 0.28 -1.21
CA LEU A 8 15.49 -0.38 0.04
C LEU A 8 14.40 -0.26 1.12
N ASN A 9 13.68 0.87 1.18
CA ASN A 9 12.53 1.01 2.07
C ASN A 9 11.37 0.09 1.65
N VAL A 10 11.16 -0.13 0.34
CA VAL A 10 10.19 -1.14 -0.15
C VAL A 10 10.60 -2.54 0.31
N LEU A 11 11.87 -2.88 0.12
CA LEU A 11 12.42 -4.18 0.51
C LEU A 11 12.25 -4.39 2.02
N LEU A 12 12.52 -3.37 2.85
CA LEU A 12 12.27 -3.41 4.29
C LEU A 12 10.80 -3.65 4.64
N ARG A 13 9.86 -3.09 3.87
CA ARG A 13 8.42 -3.34 4.05
C ARG A 13 8.03 -4.77 3.72
N TYR A 14 8.56 -5.34 2.63
CA TYR A 14 8.33 -6.75 2.31
C TYR A 14 8.94 -7.66 3.37
N TRP A 15 10.16 -7.37 3.82
CA TRP A 15 10.77 -8.08 4.94
C TRP A 15 9.91 -8.02 6.20
N ASN A 16 9.34 -6.86 6.54
CA ASN A 16 8.47 -6.73 7.71
C ASN A 16 7.22 -7.61 7.60
N LYS A 17 6.63 -7.70 6.39
CA LYS A 17 5.54 -8.63 6.14
C LYS A 17 5.99 -10.08 6.38
N ASP A 18 7.07 -10.52 5.73
CA ASP A 18 7.55 -11.89 5.83
C ASP A 18 7.91 -12.26 7.28
N PHE A 19 8.50 -11.33 8.01
CA PHE A 19 8.82 -11.46 9.42
C PHE A 19 7.57 -11.69 10.28
N ILE A 20 6.50 -10.91 10.07
CA ILE A 20 5.21 -11.10 10.74
C ILE A 20 4.63 -12.48 10.39
N ASP A 21 4.72 -12.90 9.13
CA ASP A 21 4.22 -14.22 8.69
C ASP A 21 4.98 -15.36 9.38
N THR A 22 6.31 -15.26 9.56
CA THR A 22 7.10 -16.26 10.32
C THR A 22 6.73 -16.34 11.80
N PHE A 23 6.35 -15.21 12.41
CA PHE A 23 5.84 -15.19 13.78
C PHE A 23 4.49 -15.89 13.89
N GLN A 24 3.61 -15.72 12.92
CA GLN A 24 2.30 -16.35 12.91
C GLN A 24 2.39 -17.87 12.69
N SER A 25 3.34 -18.33 11.87
CA SER A 25 3.55 -19.75 11.60
C SER A 25 4.38 -20.46 12.68
N PHE A 26 4.92 -19.74 13.67
CA PHE A 26 5.82 -20.25 14.71
C PHE A 26 7.04 -21.00 14.16
N ASP A 27 7.51 -20.64 12.95
CA ASP A 27 8.69 -21.25 12.32
C ASP A 27 9.99 -20.62 12.85
N GLN A 28 10.70 -21.36 13.70
CA GLN A 28 11.93 -20.90 14.35
C GLN A 28 13.12 -20.73 13.38
N LEU A 29 13.22 -21.55 12.34
CA LEU A 29 14.34 -21.48 11.39
C LEU A 29 14.14 -20.31 10.41
N ALA A 30 12.93 -20.15 9.89
CA ALA A 30 12.58 -19.03 9.04
C ALA A 30 12.73 -17.67 9.77
N PHE A 31 12.43 -17.64 11.07
CA PHE A 31 12.63 -16.48 11.91
C PHE A 31 14.11 -16.04 11.98
N LEU A 32 15.04 -16.97 12.24
CA LEU A 32 16.47 -16.65 12.30
C LEU A 32 17.02 -16.19 10.95
N HIS A 33 16.59 -16.82 9.86
CA HIS A 33 16.96 -16.38 8.51
C HIS A 33 16.49 -14.95 8.23
N SER A 34 15.26 -14.62 8.62
CA SER A 34 14.69 -13.28 8.49
C SER A 34 15.49 -12.24 9.29
N LEU A 35 16.02 -12.61 10.46
CA LEU A 35 16.84 -11.73 11.29
C LEU A 35 18.21 -11.45 10.65
N LEU A 36 18.86 -12.45 10.04
CA LEU A 36 20.09 -12.24 9.29
C LEU A 36 19.87 -11.38 8.05
N TYR A 37 18.77 -11.62 7.31
CA TYR A 37 18.42 -10.82 6.14
C TYR A 37 18.15 -9.36 6.51
N PHE A 38 17.50 -9.10 7.65
CA PHE A 38 17.30 -7.75 8.19
C PHE A 38 18.62 -6.98 8.36
N ILE A 39 19.65 -7.63 8.92
CA ILE A 39 20.96 -7.01 9.14
C ILE A 39 21.56 -6.54 7.80
N PHE A 40 21.49 -7.37 6.76
CA PHE A 40 21.97 -6.98 5.42
C PHE A 40 21.21 -5.77 4.85
N ILE A 41 19.88 -5.74 5.00
CA ILE A 41 19.06 -4.62 4.54
C ILE A 41 19.45 -3.33 5.27
N VAL A 42 19.57 -3.38 6.59
CA VAL A 42 19.91 -2.21 7.41
C VAL A 42 21.31 -1.69 7.07
N ILE A 43 22.29 -2.58 6.90
CA ILE A 43 23.64 -2.20 6.46
C ILE A 43 23.58 -1.49 5.10
N ALA A 44 22.85 -2.04 4.13
CA ALA A 44 22.68 -1.43 2.82
C ALA A 44 22.03 -0.04 2.91
N ILE A 45 20.97 0.11 3.73
CA ILE A 45 20.30 1.39 3.97
C ILE A 45 21.27 2.41 4.56
N ILE A 46 22.05 2.02 5.56
CA ILE A 46 23.04 2.90 6.21
C ILE A 46 24.08 3.36 5.20
N ILE A 47 24.70 2.43 4.45
CA ILE A 47 25.73 2.76 3.45
C ILE A 47 25.17 3.73 2.40
N VAL A 48 23.99 3.44 1.85
CA VAL A 48 23.32 4.29 0.86
C VAL A 48 23.01 5.67 1.43
N SER A 49 22.53 5.73 2.68
CA SER A 49 22.19 6.99 3.37
C SER A 49 23.43 7.85 3.65
N VAL A 50 24.49 7.25 4.18
CA VAL A 50 25.77 7.94 4.45
C VAL A 50 26.38 8.46 3.15
N TYR A 51 26.43 7.61 2.11
CA TYR A 51 27.02 8.01 0.83
C TYR A 51 26.19 9.10 0.13
N LYS A 52 24.85 9.01 0.21
CA LYS A 52 23.95 10.07 -0.25
C LYS A 52 24.28 11.39 0.45
N ASN A 53 24.32 11.41 1.78
CA ASN A 53 24.60 12.63 2.54
C ASN A 53 25.97 13.23 2.18
N TYR A 54 26.98 12.38 1.97
CA TYR A 54 28.30 12.81 1.55
C TYR A 54 28.28 13.46 0.14
N LEU A 55 27.66 12.82 -0.85
CA LEU A 55 27.57 13.36 -2.21
C LEU A 55 26.84 14.70 -2.25
N VAL A 56 25.81 14.82 -1.43
CA VAL A 56 25.00 16.02 -1.25
C VAL A 56 25.84 17.16 -0.69
N GLN A 57 26.59 16.92 0.38
CA GLN A 57 27.49 17.90 0.94
C GLN A 57 28.56 18.31 -0.07
N LEU A 58 29.07 17.37 -0.88
CA LEU A 58 30.04 17.68 -1.93
C LEU A 58 29.44 18.60 -3.01
N LEU A 59 28.19 18.36 -3.42
CA LEU A 59 27.48 19.22 -4.36
C LEU A 59 27.27 20.63 -3.77
N GLN A 60 26.80 20.70 -2.53
CA GLN A 60 26.64 21.96 -1.81
C GLN A 60 27.97 22.71 -1.72
N LEU A 61 29.08 22.05 -1.40
CA LEU A 61 30.42 22.67 -1.35
C LEU A 61 30.90 23.19 -2.71
N ARG A 62 30.56 22.51 -3.81
CA ARG A 62 30.88 23.00 -5.17
C ARG A 62 30.09 24.27 -5.48
N TRP A 63 28.80 24.26 -5.16
CA TRP A 63 27.93 25.41 -5.42
C TRP A 63 28.25 26.59 -4.50
N ARG A 64 28.51 26.35 -3.21
CA ARG A 64 28.97 27.36 -2.25
C ARG A 64 30.31 27.98 -2.63
N ARG A 65 31.14 27.31 -3.43
CA ARG A 65 32.36 27.91 -3.99
C ARG A 65 32.10 28.67 -5.28
N TRP A 66 31.26 28.14 -6.16
CA TRP A 66 31.04 28.71 -7.48
C TRP A 66 30.11 29.93 -7.46
N LEU A 67 28.98 29.87 -6.74
CA LEU A 67 27.97 30.93 -6.74
C LEU A 67 28.51 32.26 -6.19
N PRO A 68 29.11 32.31 -4.98
CA PRO A 68 29.65 33.56 -4.44
C PRO A 68 30.72 34.17 -5.33
N ASN A 69 31.64 33.36 -5.88
CA ASN A 69 32.69 33.85 -6.78
C ASN A 69 32.11 34.45 -8.07
N ASN A 70 31.07 33.84 -8.64
CA ASN A 70 30.38 34.36 -9.82
C ASN A 70 29.65 35.68 -9.52
N PHE A 71 28.94 35.76 -8.39
CA PHE A 71 28.24 36.98 -7.98
C PHE A 71 29.22 38.10 -7.61
N LEU A 72 30.31 37.78 -6.91
CA LEU A 72 31.36 38.72 -6.55
C LEU A 72 32.05 39.29 -7.79
N SER A 73 32.36 38.44 -8.78
CA SER A 73 32.94 38.89 -10.07
C SER A 73 32.01 39.87 -10.78
N LYS A 74 30.69 39.61 -10.80
CA LYS A 74 29.69 40.52 -11.37
C LYS A 74 29.56 41.81 -10.58
N TYR A 75 29.59 41.74 -9.25
CA TYR A 75 29.48 42.90 -8.35
C TYR A 75 30.66 43.87 -8.50
N LEU A 76 31.88 43.33 -8.68
CA LEU A 76 33.09 44.12 -8.91
C LEU A 76 33.20 44.62 -10.35
N SER A 77 32.45 44.04 -11.29
CA SER A 77 32.46 44.47 -12.68
C SER A 77 31.71 45.80 -12.90
N LYS A 78 32.20 46.63 -13.83
CA LYS A 78 31.53 47.85 -14.31
C LYS A 78 31.09 48.84 -13.22
N HIS A 79 31.83 48.95 -12.12
CA HIS A 79 31.49 49.82 -10.99
C HIS A 79 30.08 49.55 -10.42
N ALA A 80 29.54 48.33 -10.57
CA ALA A 80 28.21 47.97 -10.09
C ALA A 80 28.07 48.19 -8.56
N TYR A 81 29.13 47.94 -7.79
CA TYR A 81 29.19 48.24 -6.36
C TYR A 81 28.88 49.72 -6.03
N TYR A 82 29.36 50.65 -6.85
CA TYR A 82 29.14 52.09 -6.63
C TYR A 82 27.69 52.46 -6.94
N HIS A 83 27.16 52.00 -8.07
CA HIS A 83 25.77 52.25 -8.45
C HIS A 83 24.77 51.64 -7.47
N MET A 84 25.05 50.46 -6.91
CA MET A 84 24.22 49.84 -5.88
C MET A 84 24.26 50.59 -4.55
N SER A 85 25.41 51.16 -4.17
CA SER A 85 25.52 51.97 -2.96
C SER A 85 24.64 53.22 -3.00
N LEU A 86 24.42 53.81 -4.19
CA LEU A 86 23.54 54.97 -4.38
C LEU A 86 22.05 54.64 -4.17
N LEU A 87 21.65 53.38 -4.36
CA LEU A 87 20.26 52.95 -4.22
C LEU A 87 19.81 52.77 -2.75
N LYS A 88 20.74 52.83 -1.77
CA LYS A 88 20.54 52.82 -0.30
C LYS A 88 19.69 51.68 0.31
N ASN A 89 19.07 50.84 -0.50
CA ASN A 89 17.95 49.99 -0.07
C ASN A 89 18.33 48.52 0.20
N ASP A 90 19.58 48.11 -0.01
CA ASP A 90 19.97 46.70 0.08
C ASP A 90 21.44 46.50 0.45
N ASN A 91 21.74 45.48 1.25
CA ASN A 91 23.09 45.13 1.73
C ASN A 91 23.70 44.00 0.85
N PRO A 92 24.50 44.32 -0.19
CA PRO A 92 25.00 43.33 -1.13
C PRO A 92 26.03 42.36 -0.51
N ASP A 93 26.74 42.80 0.52
CA ASP A 93 27.65 42.00 1.34
C ASP A 93 26.92 40.88 2.08
N GLN A 94 25.77 41.19 2.69
CA GLN A 94 24.90 40.19 3.33
C GLN A 94 24.36 39.19 2.30
N ARG A 95 23.92 39.67 1.13
CA ARG A 95 23.40 38.80 0.07
C ARG A 95 24.45 37.81 -0.43
N ILE A 96 25.68 38.28 -0.67
CA ILE A 96 26.76 37.43 -1.20
C ILE A 96 27.29 36.46 -0.14
N SER A 97 27.41 36.89 1.12
CA SER A 97 28.01 36.09 2.19
C SER A 97 27.02 35.13 2.86
N MET A 98 25.77 35.53 3.06
CA MET A 98 24.78 34.80 3.87
C MET A 98 23.64 34.26 3.01
N ASP A 99 22.98 35.10 2.20
CA ASP A 99 21.76 34.68 1.50
C ASP A 99 22.03 33.65 0.40
N ILE A 100 23.16 33.75 -0.31
CA ILE A 100 23.54 32.73 -1.30
C ILE A 100 23.67 31.34 -0.67
N ASN A 101 24.21 31.26 0.55
CA ASN A 101 24.36 29.98 1.24
C ASN A 101 22.99 29.39 1.61
N LEU A 102 22.11 30.22 2.20
CA LEU A 102 20.74 29.84 2.54
C LEU A 102 19.95 29.45 1.28
N TYR A 103 20.12 30.18 0.18
CA TYR A 103 19.48 29.88 -1.10
C TYR A 103 19.91 28.51 -1.64
N VAL A 104 21.21 28.21 -1.66
CA VAL A 104 21.73 26.92 -2.13
C VAL A 104 21.18 25.78 -1.27
N GLU A 105 21.15 25.93 0.04
CA GLU A 105 20.60 24.94 0.97
C GLU A 105 19.10 24.71 0.77
N ASN A 106 18.32 25.80 0.65
CA ASN A 106 16.88 25.71 0.46
C ASN A 106 16.50 25.09 -0.89
N VAL A 107 17.14 25.52 -1.98
CA VAL A 107 16.91 24.97 -3.32
C VAL A 107 17.24 23.48 -3.34
N TYR A 108 18.37 23.11 -2.75
CA TYR A 108 18.79 21.71 -2.65
C TYR A 108 17.77 20.88 -1.85
N THR A 109 17.37 21.37 -0.67
CA THR A 109 16.45 20.66 0.23
C THR A 109 15.08 20.50 -0.40
N LEU A 110 14.57 21.53 -1.06
CA LEU A 110 13.30 21.48 -1.78
C LEU A 110 13.36 20.54 -2.98
N ALA A 111 14.40 20.63 -3.82
CA ALA A 111 14.52 19.80 -5.01
C ALA A 111 14.59 18.31 -4.68
N ILE A 112 15.42 17.94 -3.70
CA ILE A 112 15.59 16.53 -3.33
C ILE A 112 14.46 16.04 -2.42
N GLY A 113 13.92 16.89 -1.55
CA GLY A 113 12.72 16.60 -0.80
C GLY A 113 11.54 16.28 -1.71
N LEU A 114 11.34 17.08 -2.76
CA LEU A 114 10.27 16.88 -3.74
C LEU A 114 10.48 15.59 -4.54
N LEU A 115 11.69 15.34 -5.05
CA LEU A 115 12.00 14.06 -5.73
C LEU A 115 11.76 12.84 -4.82
N ASN A 116 12.18 12.91 -3.56
CA ASN A 116 11.98 11.83 -2.60
C ASN A 116 10.48 11.64 -2.28
N ALA A 117 9.73 12.73 -2.13
CA ALA A 117 8.29 12.67 -1.86
C ALA A 117 7.54 11.98 -3.02
N PHE A 118 7.83 12.34 -4.27
CA PHE A 118 7.22 11.69 -5.43
C PHE A 118 7.59 10.20 -5.53
N ALA A 119 8.88 9.87 -5.38
CA ALA A 119 9.32 8.48 -5.47
C ALA A 119 8.72 7.62 -4.34
N SER A 120 8.67 8.16 -3.12
CA SER A 120 8.06 7.48 -1.97
C SER A 120 6.56 7.29 -2.17
N LEU A 121 5.84 8.34 -2.59
CA LEU A 121 4.40 8.27 -2.83
C LEU A 121 4.06 7.22 -3.89
N LEU A 122 4.77 7.23 -5.02
CA LEU A 122 4.55 6.23 -6.08
C LEU A 122 4.78 4.82 -5.56
N SER A 123 5.86 4.60 -4.81
CA SER A 123 6.15 3.30 -4.22
C SER A 123 5.07 2.87 -3.23
N ASP A 124 4.60 3.77 -2.37
CA ASP A 124 3.61 3.47 -1.34
C ASP A 124 2.25 3.17 -1.97
N VAL A 125 1.86 3.90 -3.02
CA VAL A 125 0.65 3.60 -3.80
C VAL A 125 0.74 2.21 -4.43
N ILE A 126 1.88 1.83 -5.02
CA ILE A 126 2.06 0.51 -5.63
C ILE A 126 1.95 -0.60 -4.57
N VAL A 127 2.63 -0.44 -3.42
CA VAL A 127 2.59 -1.42 -2.33
C VAL A 127 1.17 -1.55 -1.77
N LEU A 128 0.50 -0.44 -1.47
CA LEU A 128 -0.88 -0.45 -0.98
C LEU A 128 -1.85 -1.04 -2.00
N TRP A 129 -1.71 -0.72 -3.28
CA TRP A 129 -2.50 -1.32 -4.34
C TRP A 129 -2.35 -2.84 -4.37
N SER A 130 -1.11 -3.34 -4.27
CA SER A 130 -0.85 -4.79 -4.23
C SER A 130 -1.46 -5.49 -3.01
N LEU A 131 -1.53 -4.82 -1.86
CA LEU A 131 -2.11 -5.37 -0.64
C LEU A 131 -3.65 -5.26 -0.61
N SER A 132 -4.22 -4.27 -1.30
CA SER A 132 -5.67 -4.03 -1.32
C SER A 132 -6.47 -5.21 -1.87
N GLY A 133 -5.98 -5.88 -2.92
CA GLY A 133 -6.64 -7.02 -3.53
C GLY A 133 -6.83 -8.19 -2.56
N THR A 134 -5.82 -8.49 -1.74
CA THR A 134 -5.88 -9.56 -0.74
C THR A 134 -6.89 -9.27 0.37
N LEU A 135 -7.00 -8.01 0.79
CA LEU A 135 -7.98 -7.59 1.81
C LEU A 135 -9.42 -7.72 1.27
N ILE A 136 -9.65 -7.21 0.06
CA ILE A 136 -10.97 -7.22 -0.59
C ILE A 136 -11.42 -8.67 -0.86
N THR A 137 -10.53 -9.51 -1.39
CA THR A 137 -10.82 -10.93 -1.66
C THR A 137 -11.06 -11.72 -0.39
N ASN A 138 -10.31 -11.48 0.70
CA ASN A 138 -10.58 -12.16 1.98
C ASN A 138 -11.92 -11.77 2.61
N LEU A 139 -12.26 -10.47 2.62
CA LEU A 139 -13.52 -10.00 3.19
C LEU A 139 -14.73 -10.50 2.38
N ILE A 140 -14.69 -10.35 1.06
CA ILE A 140 -15.81 -10.76 0.20
C ILE A 140 -15.87 -12.28 0.06
N GLY A 141 -14.71 -12.94 -0.06
CA GLY A 141 -14.61 -14.38 -0.15
C GLY A 141 -15.22 -15.10 1.05
N ARG A 142 -15.00 -14.60 2.28
CA ARG A 142 -15.65 -15.14 3.49
C ARG A 142 -17.17 -15.10 3.42
N ALA A 143 -17.74 -13.96 2.99
CA ALA A 143 -19.19 -13.82 2.86
C ALA A 143 -19.76 -14.76 1.78
N LEU A 144 -19.08 -14.87 0.64
CA LEU A 144 -19.52 -15.74 -0.45
C LEU A 144 -19.41 -17.23 -0.09
N PHE A 145 -18.36 -17.61 0.64
CA PHE A 145 -18.16 -18.97 1.15
C PHE A 145 -19.27 -19.36 2.12
N HIS A 146 -19.67 -18.47 3.02
CA HIS A 146 -20.79 -18.70 3.92
C HIS A 146 -22.11 -18.93 3.16
N LEU A 147 -22.42 -18.10 2.15
CA LEU A 147 -23.63 -18.28 1.34
C LEU A 147 -23.63 -19.60 0.56
N LYS A 148 -22.47 -20.01 0.04
CA LYS A 148 -22.31 -21.32 -0.61
C LYS A 148 -22.50 -22.48 0.36
N TYR A 149 -21.94 -22.38 1.57
CA TYR A 149 -22.15 -23.38 2.60
C TYR A 149 -23.64 -23.53 2.96
N VAL A 150 -24.35 -22.41 3.13
CA VAL A 150 -25.80 -22.41 3.37
C VAL A 150 -26.57 -22.99 2.19
N GLN A 151 -26.12 -22.76 0.95
CA GLN A 151 -26.72 -23.34 -0.26
C GLN A 151 -26.67 -24.87 -0.22
N GLU A 152 -25.48 -25.43 0.03
CA GLU A 152 -25.30 -26.88 0.11
C GLU A 152 -26.16 -27.50 1.22
N HIS A 153 -26.25 -26.84 2.38
CA HIS A 153 -27.12 -27.28 3.47
C HIS A 153 -28.60 -27.25 3.09
N ARG A 154 -29.07 -26.18 2.43
CA ARG A 154 -30.48 -26.08 1.98
C ARG A 154 -30.82 -27.10 0.90
N GLU A 155 -29.90 -27.35 -0.03
CA GLU A 155 -30.05 -28.42 -1.04
C GLU A 155 -30.06 -29.82 -0.40
N ALA A 156 -29.24 -30.03 0.64
CA ALA A 156 -29.29 -31.27 1.43
C ALA A 156 -30.63 -31.43 2.15
N ASN A 157 -31.17 -30.37 2.78
CA ASN A 157 -32.47 -30.40 3.44
C ASN A 157 -33.61 -30.72 2.47
N PHE A 158 -33.59 -30.14 1.27
CA PHE A 158 -34.59 -30.47 0.24
C PHE A 158 -34.46 -31.92 -0.24
N ARG A 159 -33.24 -32.40 -0.51
CA ARG A 159 -32.99 -33.80 -0.87
C ARG A 159 -33.46 -34.76 0.22
N TYR A 160 -33.17 -34.46 1.48
CA TYR A 160 -33.68 -35.22 2.61
C TYR A 160 -35.22 -35.18 2.68
N GLY A 161 -35.84 -34.02 2.47
CA GLY A 161 -37.30 -33.89 2.40
C GLY A 161 -37.92 -34.79 1.34
N LEU A 162 -37.29 -34.89 0.16
CA LEU A 162 -37.74 -35.80 -0.92
C LEU A 162 -37.59 -37.28 -0.55
N VAL A 163 -36.47 -37.65 0.08
CA VAL A 163 -36.25 -39.02 0.57
C VAL A 163 -37.28 -39.36 1.64
N ARG A 164 -37.51 -38.47 2.63
CA ARG A 164 -38.52 -38.63 3.66
C ARG A 164 -39.91 -38.83 3.06
N PHE A 165 -40.28 -38.01 2.08
CA PHE A 165 -41.55 -38.12 1.39
C PHE A 165 -41.71 -39.48 0.70
N ARG A 166 -40.68 -39.92 -0.05
CA ARG A 166 -40.65 -41.22 -0.71
C ARG A 166 -40.87 -42.37 0.29
N ASP A 167 -40.19 -42.30 1.43
CA ASP A 167 -40.24 -43.36 2.44
C ASP A 167 -41.57 -43.36 3.24
N HIS A 168 -42.39 -42.30 3.17
CA HIS A 168 -43.69 -42.17 3.87
C HIS A 168 -44.90 -42.04 2.93
N THR A 169 -44.76 -42.46 1.67
CA THR A 169 -45.81 -42.32 0.63
C THR A 169 -47.14 -42.99 0.99
N GLU A 170 -47.11 -44.15 1.66
CA GLU A 170 -48.31 -44.89 2.06
C GLU A 170 -49.17 -44.12 3.08
N SER A 171 -48.52 -43.54 4.10
CA SER A 171 -49.19 -42.69 5.09
C SER A 171 -49.81 -41.44 4.45
N VAL A 172 -49.08 -40.79 3.54
CA VAL A 172 -49.58 -39.60 2.85
C VAL A 172 -50.81 -39.93 2.01
N ALA A 173 -50.79 -41.04 1.28
CA ALA A 173 -51.91 -41.48 0.45
C ALA A 173 -53.13 -41.90 1.29
N PHE A 174 -52.92 -42.56 2.43
CA PHE A 174 -53.99 -42.99 3.32
C PHE A 174 -54.72 -41.80 3.97
N TYR A 175 -53.96 -40.78 4.40
CA TYR A 175 -54.51 -39.56 5.03
C TYR A 175 -54.88 -38.44 4.04
N ARG A 176 -54.65 -38.62 2.73
CA ARG A 176 -54.84 -37.59 1.69
C ARG A 176 -54.20 -36.24 2.05
N SER A 177 -52.95 -36.30 2.50
CA SER A 177 -52.20 -35.14 3.01
C SER A 177 -51.23 -34.53 1.98
N GLU A 178 -51.39 -34.84 0.69
CA GLU A 178 -50.48 -34.44 -0.39
C GLU A 178 -50.28 -32.92 -0.45
N SER A 179 -51.34 -32.14 -0.24
CA SER A 179 -51.27 -30.68 -0.24
C SER A 179 -50.40 -30.12 0.90
N ASN A 180 -50.28 -30.82 2.02
CA ASN A 180 -49.43 -30.39 3.14
C ASN A 180 -47.95 -30.72 2.87
N GLU A 181 -47.66 -31.91 2.35
CA GLU A 181 -46.30 -32.27 1.94
C GLU A 181 -45.82 -31.39 0.77
N GLN A 182 -46.70 -31.07 -0.19
CA GLN A 182 -46.39 -30.15 -1.26
C GLN A 182 -45.99 -28.77 -0.72
N LYS A 183 -46.74 -28.22 0.25
CA LYS A 183 -46.39 -26.94 0.89
C LYS A 183 -45.03 -27.02 1.59
N SER A 184 -44.76 -28.11 2.32
CA SER A 184 -43.48 -28.30 3.03
C SER A 184 -42.28 -28.42 2.07
N LEU A 185 -42.40 -29.15 0.96
CA LEU A 185 -41.33 -29.26 -0.03
C LEU A 185 -41.15 -27.94 -0.80
N THR A 186 -42.26 -27.25 -1.08
CA THR A 186 -42.22 -25.93 -1.72
C THR A 186 -41.52 -24.90 -0.84
N SER A 187 -41.75 -24.90 0.48
CA SER A 187 -41.06 -23.97 1.39
C SER A 187 -39.55 -24.21 1.43
N LEU A 188 -39.11 -25.48 1.46
CA LEU A 188 -37.68 -25.84 1.37
C LEU A 188 -37.08 -25.41 0.02
N PHE A 189 -37.82 -25.54 -1.07
CA PHE A 189 -37.37 -25.08 -2.39
C PHE A 189 -37.26 -23.55 -2.45
N LEU A 190 -38.21 -22.82 -1.88
CA LEU A 190 -38.16 -21.36 -1.78
C LEU A 190 -36.95 -20.88 -0.95
N GLU A 191 -36.59 -21.64 0.10
CA GLU A 191 -35.37 -21.39 0.86
C GLU A 191 -34.10 -21.52 -0.01
N ILE A 192 -34.02 -22.52 -0.89
CA ILE A 192 -32.92 -22.65 -1.85
C ILE A 192 -32.91 -21.45 -2.80
N MET A 193 -34.06 -21.10 -3.37
CA MET A 193 -34.17 -20.00 -4.33
C MET A 193 -33.78 -18.64 -3.72
N SER A 194 -34.20 -18.36 -2.49
CA SER A 194 -33.84 -17.13 -1.78
C SER A 194 -32.34 -17.02 -1.54
N ASN A 195 -31.67 -18.11 -1.15
CA ASN A 195 -30.22 -18.12 -0.96
C ASN A 195 -29.46 -18.03 -2.31
N PHE A 196 -29.95 -18.72 -3.34
CA PHE A 196 -29.39 -18.65 -4.69
C PHE A 196 -29.48 -17.22 -5.26
N HIS A 197 -30.59 -16.52 -5.02
CA HIS A 197 -30.74 -15.12 -5.38
C HIS A 197 -29.70 -14.24 -4.67
N GLN A 198 -29.45 -14.44 -3.37
CA GLN A 198 -28.39 -13.73 -2.64
C GLN A 198 -27.00 -13.99 -3.23
N ILE A 199 -26.71 -15.22 -3.64
CA ILE A 199 -25.44 -15.57 -4.32
C ILE A 199 -25.31 -14.84 -5.64
N ILE A 200 -26.36 -14.80 -6.47
CA ILE A 200 -26.34 -14.08 -7.76
C ILE A 200 -26.09 -12.59 -7.52
N CYS A 201 -26.85 -11.95 -6.64
CA CYS A 201 -26.68 -10.52 -6.34
C CYS A 201 -25.26 -10.21 -5.84
N ARG A 202 -24.70 -11.08 -4.98
CA ARG A 202 -23.32 -10.92 -4.47
C ARG A 202 -22.27 -11.12 -5.57
N LYS A 203 -22.47 -12.08 -6.48
CA LYS A 203 -21.58 -12.32 -7.65
C LYS A 203 -21.65 -11.18 -8.66
N PHE A 204 -22.81 -10.56 -8.83
CA PHE A 204 -22.97 -9.44 -9.76
C PHE A 204 -22.22 -8.19 -9.27
N ILE A 205 -22.23 -7.91 -7.97
CA ILE A 205 -21.43 -6.82 -7.37
C ILE A 205 -19.91 -7.03 -7.56
N LEU A 206 -19.47 -8.27 -7.77
CA LEU A 206 -18.07 -8.65 -7.92
C LEU A 206 -17.52 -8.55 -9.35
N ASN A 207 -18.40 -8.37 -10.35
CA ASN A 207 -18.07 -8.43 -11.78
C ASN A 207 -18.20 -7.06 -12.43
#